data_AF-A0A9E3XVC2-F1
#
_entry.id   AF-A0A9E3XVC2-F1
#
_cell.length_a   1.000
_cell.length_b   1.000
_cell.length_c   1.000
_cell.angle_alpha   90.00
_cell.angle_beta   90.00
_cell.angle_gamma   90.00
#
_symmetry.space_group_name_H-M   'P 1'
#
loop_
_entity.id
_entity.type
_entity.pdbx_description
1 polymer ?
#
loop_
_entity_poly.entity_id
_entity_poly.type
_entity_poly.pdbx_seq_one_letter_code
_entity_poly.pdbx_strand_id
1 'polypeptide(L)'
;MGTAANLNRGDIITMLGDRWITDRVPTDRFPNYTRGNAQDVMADPVSPLDWTFVWESGIVLGCRDGFASLGVFDADEYDLEKPETFGLFGGYFYNSLTQSRLFGVRSGAGWQAIDNAYFDDPSAVPPYEPADWHDSPRHAEKLAKQMGWFMTTPNVPEVDRQKIDAKAVRDSRPDFEGQTIAQIVGRARSLQRHVRAMFDQHAWVSLGASVGPGVLAALTAEIDPTMVTKLLTGVGGVDSAEIANDIWDLSRQVRRSADLTALFDGGLDGLGARLVSLGSADAA
;
A
#
# COMPACT_ATOMS: atom_id res chain seq x y z
N MET A 1 -3.62 5.79 27.57
CA MET A 1 -3.54 6.13 26.15
C MET A 1 -4.23 5.02 25.39
N GLY A 2 -5.48 5.24 24.98
CA GLY A 2 -6.31 4.22 24.34
C GLY A 2 -5.83 3.96 22.92
N THR A 3 -5.36 2.74 22.67
CA THR A 3 -5.20 2.14 21.35
C THR A 3 -6.59 2.01 20.69
N ALA A 4 -6.73 2.47 19.44
CA ALA A 4 -7.93 2.48 18.57
C ALA A 4 -8.79 3.76 18.54
N ALA A 5 -8.21 4.96 18.44
CA ALA A 5 -9.02 6.15 18.16
C ALA A 5 -9.29 6.28 16.65
N ASN A 6 -10.44 5.77 16.18
CA ASN A 6 -11.05 6.24 14.95
C ASN A 6 -11.61 7.63 15.21
N LEU A 7 -11.27 8.59 14.36
CA LEU A 7 -11.50 9.99 14.69
C LEU A 7 -12.56 10.57 13.77
N ASN A 8 -13.59 11.16 14.37
CA ASN A 8 -14.40 12.14 13.69
C ASN A 8 -13.68 13.50 13.71
N ARG A 9 -14.13 14.45 12.88
CA ARG A 9 -13.52 15.78 12.80
C ARG A 9 -13.43 16.51 14.14
N GLY A 10 -14.44 16.38 15.01
CA GLY A 10 -14.47 17.02 16.33
C GLY A 10 -13.38 16.50 17.26
N ASP A 11 -13.13 15.19 17.24
CA ASP A 11 -12.07 14.55 18.02
C ASP A 11 -10.69 15.04 17.56
N ILE A 12 -10.50 15.16 16.24
CA ILE A 12 -9.23 15.64 15.65
C ILE A 12 -8.96 17.09 16.06
N ILE A 13 -9.95 17.97 15.92
CA ILE A 13 -9.82 19.38 16.31
C ILE A 13 -9.47 19.53 17.80
N THR A 14 -10.03 18.67 18.65
CA THR A 14 -9.75 18.67 20.10
C THR A 14 -8.35 18.12 20.42
N MET A 15 -7.89 17.09 19.68
CA MET A 15 -6.57 16.49 19.82
C MET A 15 -5.43 17.41 19.35
N LEU A 16 -5.71 18.33 18.41
CA LEU A 16 -4.76 19.32 17.89
C LEU A 16 -4.37 20.44 18.89
N GLY A 17 -4.80 20.37 20.16
CA GLY A 17 -4.42 21.33 21.20
C GLY A 17 -2.91 21.44 21.41
N ASP A 18 -2.20 20.31 21.39
CA ASP A 18 -0.73 20.23 21.35
C ASP A 18 -0.31 19.70 19.96
N ARG A 19 -0.26 20.58 18.96
CA ARG A 19 0.02 20.21 17.55
C ARG A 19 1.36 19.50 17.39
N TRP A 20 1.35 18.34 16.72
CA TRP A 20 2.57 17.75 16.18
C TRP A 20 3.04 18.55 14.96
N ILE A 21 4.36 18.58 14.73
CA ILE A 21 5.02 19.48 13.76
C ILE A 21 4.45 19.31 12.33
N THR A 22 3.97 18.12 12.00
CA THR A 22 3.48 17.76 10.67
C THR A 22 1.99 17.43 10.62
N ASP A 23 1.22 17.83 11.65
CA ASP A 23 -0.21 17.54 11.71
C ASP A 23 -0.99 18.16 10.54
N ARG A 24 -1.94 17.37 10.03
CA ARG A 24 -2.93 17.80 9.05
C ARG A 24 -4.19 18.32 9.74
N VAL A 25 -5.05 18.96 8.95
CA VAL A 25 -6.37 19.39 9.38
C VAL A 25 -7.40 18.72 8.46
N PRO A 26 -8.37 17.98 9.02
CA PRO A 26 -9.48 17.42 8.24
C PRO A 26 -10.28 18.52 7.54
N THR A 27 -10.70 18.26 6.31
CA THR A 27 -11.58 19.16 5.58
C THR A 27 -13.04 18.82 5.83
N ASP A 28 -13.94 19.75 5.51
CA ASP A 28 -15.39 19.52 5.59
C ASP A 28 -15.82 18.36 4.66
N ARG A 29 -15.12 18.21 3.54
CA ARG A 29 -15.40 17.21 2.51
C ARG A 29 -14.86 15.81 2.87
N PHE A 30 -13.73 15.73 3.56
CA PHE A 30 -13.13 14.50 4.06
C PHE A 30 -12.98 14.54 5.59
N PRO A 31 -14.09 14.43 6.35
CA PRO A 31 -14.07 14.72 7.78
C PRO A 31 -13.58 13.58 8.66
N ASN A 32 -13.65 12.33 8.19
CA ASN A 32 -13.52 11.13 9.02
C ASN A 32 -12.32 10.28 8.63
N TYR A 33 -11.59 9.81 9.63
CA TYR A 33 -10.33 9.09 9.47
C TYR A 33 -10.25 7.87 10.39
N THR A 34 -9.57 6.82 9.92
CA THR A 34 -9.44 5.55 10.63
C THR A 34 -7.99 5.12 10.79
N ARG A 35 -7.70 4.45 11.92
CA ARG A 35 -6.42 3.74 12.13
C ARG A 35 -6.48 2.28 11.70
N GLY A 36 -7.66 1.77 11.33
CA GLY A 36 -7.82 0.42 10.78
C GLY A 36 -6.86 0.21 9.60
N ASN A 37 -6.02 -0.82 9.69
CA ASN A 37 -4.91 -1.16 8.78
C ASN A 37 -3.80 -0.10 8.64
N ALA A 38 -3.98 1.12 9.17
CA ALA A 38 -3.00 2.20 9.07
C ALA A 38 -1.86 2.02 10.08
N GLN A 39 -2.17 1.47 11.25
CA GLN A 39 -1.22 1.34 12.36
C GLN A 39 0.04 0.51 12.06
N ASP A 40 -0.04 -0.40 11.10
CA ASP A 40 1.08 -1.27 10.72
C ASP A 40 1.89 -0.73 9.52
N VAL A 41 1.50 0.43 8.98
CA VAL A 41 2.13 1.01 7.79
C VAL A 41 3.34 1.87 8.15
N MET A 42 3.26 2.62 9.26
CA MET A 42 4.31 3.52 9.71
C MET A 42 4.65 3.32 11.18
N ALA A 43 5.88 3.66 11.53
CA ALA A 43 6.29 3.72 12.93
C ALA A 43 5.53 4.84 13.67
N ASP A 44 5.20 4.59 14.93
CA ASP A 44 4.55 5.56 15.81
C ASP A 44 5.56 6.12 16.84
N PRO A 45 5.73 7.46 16.95
CA PRO A 45 5.18 8.48 16.06
C PRO A 45 5.92 8.52 14.72
N VAL A 46 5.20 8.97 13.68
CA VAL A 46 5.74 9.16 12.33
C VAL A 46 6.80 10.25 12.35
N SER A 47 7.98 9.96 11.81
CA SER A 47 9.05 10.96 11.76
C SER A 47 8.67 12.13 10.83
N PRO A 48 8.92 13.39 11.22
CA PRO A 48 8.61 14.54 10.36
C PRO A 48 9.31 14.49 9.00
N LEU A 49 10.51 13.90 8.94
CA LEU A 49 11.25 13.75 7.71
C LEU A 49 10.57 12.74 6.77
N ASP A 50 10.19 11.57 7.26
CA ASP A 50 9.50 10.56 6.45
C ASP A 50 8.16 11.10 5.91
N TRP A 51 7.39 11.76 6.78
CA TRP A 51 6.12 12.36 6.37
C TRP A 51 6.29 13.42 5.28
N THR A 52 7.14 14.43 5.50
CA THR A 52 7.26 15.55 4.55
C THR A 52 8.02 15.15 3.28
N PHE A 53 9.04 14.30 3.40
CA PHE A 53 9.93 13.97 2.29
C PHE A 53 9.40 12.83 1.42
N VAL A 54 8.86 11.76 2.00
CA VAL A 54 8.40 10.59 1.24
C VAL A 54 6.90 10.65 1.01
N TRP A 55 6.15 10.92 2.08
CA TRP A 55 4.69 10.83 2.03
C TRP A 55 4.04 12.01 1.31
N GLU A 56 4.18 13.21 1.84
CA GLU A 56 3.52 14.39 1.26
C GLU A 56 4.04 14.70 -0.15
N SER A 57 5.34 14.53 -0.38
CA SER A 57 5.96 14.81 -1.68
C SER A 57 5.75 13.69 -2.72
N GLY A 58 5.29 12.51 -2.31
CA GLY A 58 5.25 11.31 -3.13
C GLY A 58 3.96 10.52 -2.95
N ILE A 59 3.86 9.76 -1.87
CA ILE A 59 2.78 8.80 -1.58
C ILE A 59 1.39 9.43 -1.60
N VAL A 60 1.19 10.57 -0.91
CA VAL A 60 -0.09 11.30 -0.85
C VAL A 60 -0.52 11.72 -2.26
N LEU A 61 0.39 12.32 -3.01
CA LEU A 61 0.11 12.78 -4.37
C LEU A 61 -0.16 11.62 -5.33
N GLY A 62 0.61 10.55 -5.21
CA GLY A 62 0.40 9.33 -6.00
C GLY A 62 -0.94 8.71 -5.68
N CYS A 63 -1.35 8.64 -4.41
CA CYS A 63 -2.63 8.10 -4.03
C CYS A 63 -3.79 8.87 -4.66
N ARG A 64 -3.74 10.21 -4.60
CA ARG A 64 -4.71 11.09 -5.28
C ARG A 64 -4.76 10.77 -6.78
N ASP A 65 -3.59 10.70 -7.41
CA ASP A 65 -3.48 10.44 -8.85
C ASP A 65 -4.08 9.06 -9.21
N GLY A 66 -3.85 8.03 -8.40
CA GLY A 66 -4.39 6.68 -8.59
C GLY A 66 -5.91 6.58 -8.46
N PHE A 67 -6.46 7.22 -7.43
CA PHE A 67 -7.92 7.32 -7.27
C PHE A 67 -8.57 8.12 -8.41
N ALA A 68 -7.90 9.17 -8.89
CA ALA A 68 -8.37 9.97 -10.01
C ALA A 68 -8.26 9.23 -11.36
N SER A 69 -7.15 8.53 -11.60
CA SER A 69 -6.89 7.77 -12.83
C SER A 69 -7.80 6.53 -12.93
N LEU A 70 -8.13 5.92 -11.79
CA LEU A 70 -9.17 4.88 -11.70
C LEU A 70 -10.57 5.43 -12.00
N GLY A 71 -10.77 6.74 -11.79
CA GLY A 71 -12.03 7.43 -12.05
C GLY A 71 -12.96 7.48 -10.84
N VAL A 72 -12.44 7.22 -9.63
CA VAL A 72 -13.22 7.37 -8.39
C VAL A 72 -13.47 8.83 -8.09
N PHE A 73 -12.47 9.70 -8.31
CA PHE A 73 -12.53 11.13 -8.07
C PHE A 73 -12.03 11.92 -9.28
N ASP A 74 -12.34 13.21 -9.36
CA ASP A 74 -11.49 14.16 -10.09
C ASP A 74 -10.42 14.75 -9.16
N ALA A 75 -9.32 15.23 -9.74
CA ALA A 75 -8.21 15.77 -8.96
C ALA A 75 -8.59 17.03 -8.15
N ASP A 76 -9.59 17.80 -8.61
CA ASP A 76 -10.14 18.99 -7.94
C ASP A 76 -11.22 18.65 -6.90
N GLU A 77 -11.57 17.38 -6.74
CA GLU A 77 -12.38 16.96 -5.60
C GLU A 77 -11.59 16.93 -4.29
N TYR A 78 -10.26 16.86 -4.39
CA TYR A 78 -9.34 16.98 -3.27
C TYR A 78 -8.85 18.42 -3.09
N ASP A 79 -8.31 18.71 -1.91
CA ASP A 79 -7.48 19.89 -1.72
C ASP A 79 -6.27 19.87 -2.67
N LEU A 80 -5.99 21.00 -3.31
CA LEU A 80 -4.96 21.11 -4.36
C LEU A 80 -3.54 21.04 -3.80
N GLU A 81 -3.33 21.45 -2.56
CA GLU A 81 -2.01 21.47 -1.91
C GLU A 81 -1.81 20.25 -1.01
N LYS A 82 -2.84 19.86 -0.26
CA LYS A 82 -2.80 18.79 0.72
C LYS A 82 -3.96 17.81 0.51
N PRO A 83 -3.93 17.00 -0.56
CA PRO A 83 -4.98 16.03 -0.83
C PRO A 83 -5.27 15.15 0.37
N GLU A 84 -6.54 14.91 0.64
CA GLU A 84 -7.05 14.24 1.84
C GLU A 84 -6.94 12.72 1.78
N THR A 85 -6.06 12.18 0.94
CA THR A 85 -5.88 10.74 0.75
C THR A 85 -5.48 10.04 2.04
N PHE A 86 -4.70 10.74 2.88
CA PHE A 86 -4.22 10.29 4.17
C PHE A 86 -4.20 11.43 5.20
N GLY A 87 -4.34 11.06 6.47
CA GLY A 87 -4.24 11.94 7.62
C GLY A 87 -2.97 11.68 8.43
N LEU A 88 -2.46 12.73 9.06
CA LEU A 88 -1.47 12.64 10.13
C LEU A 88 -1.94 13.54 11.27
N PHE A 89 -2.24 12.95 12.42
CA PHE A 89 -2.79 13.67 13.57
C PHE A 89 -2.08 13.21 14.86
N GLY A 90 -1.52 14.13 15.63
CA GLY A 90 -0.70 13.84 16.82
C GLY A 90 0.50 12.93 16.54
N GLY A 91 1.04 12.97 15.33
CA GLY A 91 2.15 12.08 14.92
C GLY A 91 1.73 10.66 14.53
N TYR A 92 0.43 10.39 14.39
CA TYR A 92 -0.12 9.10 14.04
C TYR A 92 -0.69 9.11 12.61
N PHE A 93 -0.48 8.01 11.88
CA PHE A 93 -0.98 7.83 10.52
C PHE A 93 -2.46 7.40 10.48
N TYR A 94 -3.20 7.89 9.49
CA TYR A 94 -4.61 7.58 9.27
C TYR A 94 -4.99 7.45 7.79
N ASN A 95 -5.92 6.53 7.52
CA ASN A 95 -6.60 6.41 6.24
C ASN A 95 -7.87 7.27 6.19
N SER A 96 -8.17 7.84 5.03
CA SER A 96 -9.38 8.62 4.79
C SER A 96 -10.58 7.72 4.54
N LEU A 97 -11.60 7.80 5.40
CA LEU A 97 -12.81 6.97 5.27
C LEU A 97 -13.64 7.37 4.05
N THR A 98 -13.78 8.66 3.78
CA THR A 98 -14.50 9.17 2.60
C THR A 98 -13.89 8.63 1.32
N GLN A 99 -12.56 8.62 1.22
CA GLN A 99 -11.87 8.13 0.03
C GLN A 99 -12.18 6.66 -0.26
N SER A 100 -12.01 5.78 0.72
CA SER A 100 -12.28 4.35 0.55
C SER A 100 -13.76 4.09 0.28
N ARG A 101 -14.67 4.72 1.04
CA ARG A 101 -16.12 4.48 0.90
C ARG A 101 -16.67 4.95 -0.43
N LEU A 102 -16.17 6.06 -0.99
CA LEU A 102 -16.62 6.55 -2.29
C LEU A 102 -16.22 5.66 -3.46
N PHE A 103 -15.15 4.87 -3.34
CA PHE A 103 -14.91 3.79 -4.28
C PHE A 103 -16.07 2.78 -4.29
N GLY A 104 -16.55 2.35 -3.12
CA GLY A 104 -17.71 1.46 -3.01
C GLY A 104 -19.01 2.09 -3.50
N VAL A 105 -19.29 3.33 -3.11
CA VAL A 105 -20.51 4.06 -3.52
C VAL A 105 -20.54 4.25 -5.03
N ARG A 106 -19.48 4.81 -5.61
CA ARG A 106 -19.44 5.15 -7.05
C ARG A 106 -19.25 3.92 -7.94
N SER A 107 -18.70 2.81 -7.45
CA SER A 107 -18.66 1.53 -8.19
C SER A 107 -19.97 0.74 -8.14
N GLY A 108 -20.90 1.10 -7.24
CA GLY A 108 -22.15 0.38 -7.02
C GLY A 108 -22.07 -0.78 -6.03
N ALA A 109 -20.88 -1.07 -5.47
CA ALA A 109 -20.73 -2.09 -4.42
C ALA A 109 -21.33 -1.65 -3.06
N GLY A 110 -21.46 -0.34 -2.84
CA GLY A 110 -21.91 0.24 -1.58
C GLY A 110 -20.76 0.45 -0.58
N TRP A 111 -20.92 1.40 0.34
CA TRP A 111 -19.92 1.72 1.35
C TRP A 111 -19.76 0.59 2.38
N GLN A 112 -20.83 -0.18 2.64
CA GLN A 112 -20.81 -1.31 3.58
C GLN A 112 -19.86 -2.41 3.11
N ALA A 113 -19.79 -2.64 1.79
CA ALA A 113 -18.85 -3.62 1.23
C ALA A 113 -17.40 -3.21 1.50
N ILE A 114 -17.10 -1.91 1.42
CA ILE A 114 -15.77 -1.38 1.77
C ILE A 114 -15.49 -1.55 3.25
N ASP A 115 -16.42 -1.13 4.11
CA ASP A 115 -16.23 -1.22 5.56
C ASP A 115 -16.02 -2.67 6.02
N ASN A 116 -16.82 -3.61 5.50
CA ASN A 116 -16.69 -5.04 5.81
C ASN A 116 -15.39 -5.66 5.29
N ALA A 117 -14.87 -5.15 4.16
CA ALA A 117 -13.62 -5.66 3.59
C ALA A 117 -12.39 -5.06 4.28
N TYR A 118 -12.48 -3.83 4.80
CA TYR A 118 -11.32 -3.07 5.28
C TYR A 118 -11.24 -3.01 6.81
N PHE A 119 -12.31 -3.23 7.55
CA PHE A 119 -12.33 -3.07 9.00
C PHE A 119 -12.80 -4.34 9.72
N ASP A 120 -12.00 -4.79 10.69
CA ASP A 120 -12.35 -5.94 11.54
C ASP A 120 -13.64 -5.69 12.34
N ASP A 121 -13.86 -4.45 12.78
CA ASP A 121 -15.08 -4.00 13.43
C ASP A 121 -15.62 -2.74 12.72
N PRO A 122 -16.57 -2.89 11.78
CA PRO A 122 -17.22 -1.76 11.11
C PRO A 122 -17.96 -0.81 12.06
N SER A 123 -18.35 -1.26 13.26
CA SER A 123 -19.00 -0.40 14.25
C SER A 123 -18.03 0.53 14.98
N ALA A 124 -16.73 0.25 14.90
CA ALA A 124 -15.69 1.06 15.52
C ALA A 124 -15.35 2.32 14.72
N VAL A 125 -15.68 2.39 13.42
CA VAL A 125 -15.41 3.56 12.56
C VAL A 125 -16.62 4.51 12.50
N PRO A 126 -16.41 5.83 12.36
CA PRO A 126 -17.51 6.79 12.19
C PRO A 126 -18.50 6.35 11.10
N PRO A 127 -19.82 6.52 11.31
CA PRO A 127 -20.83 6.10 10.33
C PRO A 127 -20.66 6.83 9.00
N TYR A 128 -21.10 6.19 7.91
CA TYR A 128 -21.15 6.85 6.62
C TYR A 128 -22.33 7.82 6.57
N GLU A 129 -22.03 9.07 6.23
CA GLU A 129 -23.03 10.13 6.03
C GLU A 129 -23.06 10.48 4.52
N PRO A 130 -24.16 10.21 3.80
CA PRO A 130 -24.29 10.60 2.41
C PRO A 130 -24.26 12.12 2.25
N ALA A 131 -23.56 12.59 1.21
CA ALA A 131 -23.61 13.98 0.76
C ALA A 131 -23.95 14.02 -0.73
N ASP A 132 -24.55 15.13 -1.20
CA ASP A 132 -25.04 15.26 -2.57
C ASP A 132 -23.99 14.97 -3.65
N TRP A 133 -22.72 15.28 -3.36
CA TRP A 133 -21.60 15.07 -4.29
C TRP A 133 -21.06 13.63 -4.29
N HIS A 134 -21.50 12.77 -3.37
CA HIS A 134 -21.07 11.37 -3.31
C HIS A 134 -21.58 10.57 -4.50
N ASP A 135 -22.84 10.81 -4.89
CA ASP A 135 -23.39 10.27 -6.13
C ASP A 135 -22.81 10.98 -7.34
N SER A 136 -22.39 10.21 -8.34
CA SER A 136 -21.83 10.76 -9.57
C SER A 136 -21.97 9.77 -10.72
N PRO A 137 -22.97 9.96 -11.60
CA PRO A 137 -23.19 9.11 -12.77
C PRO A 137 -21.96 8.99 -13.67
N ARG A 138 -21.18 10.06 -13.78
CA ARG A 138 -19.94 10.07 -14.58
C ARG A 138 -18.86 9.19 -13.97
N HIS A 139 -18.64 9.24 -12.67
CA HIS A 139 -17.68 8.35 -12.02
C HIS A 139 -18.16 6.90 -12.03
N ALA A 140 -19.47 6.68 -11.85
CA ALA A 140 -20.07 5.36 -11.97
C ALA A 140 -19.86 4.76 -13.37
N GLU A 141 -20.05 5.53 -14.45
CA GLU A 141 -19.80 5.07 -15.81
C GLU A 141 -18.32 4.71 -16.03
N LYS A 142 -17.39 5.55 -15.55
CA LYS A 142 -15.95 5.28 -15.64
C LYS A 142 -15.58 4.01 -14.89
N LEU A 143 -16.04 3.87 -13.64
CA LEU A 143 -15.76 2.70 -12.82
C LEU A 143 -16.36 1.43 -13.43
N ALA A 144 -17.57 1.47 -13.97
CA ALA A 144 -18.17 0.32 -14.67
C ALA A 144 -17.27 -0.17 -15.82
N LYS A 145 -16.68 0.74 -16.60
CA LYS A 145 -15.71 0.39 -17.65
C LYS A 145 -14.45 -0.25 -17.08
N GLN A 146 -13.91 0.30 -15.99
CA GLN A 146 -12.73 -0.27 -15.31
C GLN A 146 -13.02 -1.66 -14.73
N MET A 147 -14.18 -1.85 -14.10
CA MET A 147 -14.61 -3.16 -13.58
C MET A 147 -14.69 -4.20 -14.70
N GLY A 148 -15.26 -3.84 -15.85
CA GLY A 148 -15.28 -4.72 -17.03
C GLY A 148 -13.87 -5.07 -17.53
N TRP A 149 -12.94 -4.12 -17.48
CA TRP A 149 -11.55 -4.36 -17.86
C TRP A 149 -10.84 -5.28 -16.85
N PHE A 150 -10.99 -5.06 -15.54
CA PHE A 150 -10.38 -5.91 -14.50
C PHE A 150 -10.78 -7.37 -14.64
N MET A 151 -12.03 -7.64 -15.06
CA MET A 151 -12.54 -9.00 -15.23
C MET A 151 -12.06 -9.71 -16.50
N THR A 152 -11.37 -9.00 -17.41
CA THR A 152 -11.01 -9.53 -18.74
C THR A 152 -9.53 -9.40 -19.08
N THR A 153 -8.80 -8.55 -18.36
CA THR A 153 -7.38 -8.35 -18.63
C THR A 153 -6.53 -9.53 -18.14
N PRO A 154 -5.55 -10.00 -18.91
CA PRO A 154 -4.60 -11.00 -18.45
C PRO A 154 -3.46 -10.40 -17.61
N ASN A 155 -3.21 -9.09 -17.70
CA ASN A 155 -2.14 -8.40 -17.00
C ASN A 155 -2.37 -6.89 -16.89
N VAL A 156 -1.50 -6.19 -16.16
CA VAL A 156 -1.48 -4.73 -16.05
C VAL A 156 -0.15 -4.22 -16.59
N PRO A 157 -0.06 -3.85 -17.89
CA PRO A 157 1.22 -3.51 -18.53
C PRO A 157 2.00 -2.39 -17.83
N GLU A 158 1.29 -1.44 -17.22
CA GLU A 158 1.90 -0.35 -16.47
C GLU A 158 2.64 -0.86 -15.22
N VAL A 159 2.06 -1.82 -14.50
CA VAL A 159 2.71 -2.46 -13.34
C VAL A 159 3.92 -3.25 -13.78
N ASP A 160 3.82 -4.00 -14.90
CA ASP A 160 4.94 -4.74 -15.47
C ASP A 160 6.11 -3.81 -15.82
N ARG A 161 5.83 -2.63 -16.37
CA ARG A 161 6.84 -1.59 -16.65
C ARG A 161 7.45 -1.04 -15.36
N GLN A 162 6.65 -0.77 -14.34
CA GLN A 162 7.15 -0.25 -13.08
C GLN A 162 8.10 -1.21 -12.35
N LYS A 163 7.94 -2.53 -12.53
CA LYS A 163 8.93 -3.51 -12.02
C LYS A 163 10.30 -3.29 -12.64
N ILE A 164 10.37 -3.02 -13.95
CA ILE A 164 11.61 -2.73 -14.67
C ILE A 164 12.21 -1.41 -14.16
N ASP A 165 11.40 -0.37 -14.04
CA ASP A 165 11.85 0.95 -13.58
C ASP A 165 12.36 0.92 -12.13
N ALA A 166 11.66 0.21 -11.23
CA ALA A 166 12.09 0.03 -9.85
C ALA A 166 13.44 -0.68 -9.76
N LYS A 167 13.63 -1.74 -10.56
CA LYS A 167 14.90 -2.44 -10.67
C LYS A 167 15.99 -1.53 -11.22
N ALA A 168 15.72 -0.73 -12.25
CA ALA A 168 16.70 0.21 -12.80
C ALA A 168 17.11 1.30 -11.79
N VAL A 169 16.17 1.82 -10.99
CA VAL A 169 16.46 2.77 -9.90
C VAL A 169 17.35 2.15 -8.82
N ARG A 170 17.11 0.89 -8.48
CA ARG A 170 17.94 0.12 -7.54
C ARG A 170 19.33 -0.15 -8.11
N ASP A 171 19.40 -0.64 -9.34
CA ASP A 171 20.65 -1.02 -10.01
C ASP A 171 21.53 0.21 -10.33
N SER A 172 20.92 1.41 -10.44
CA SER A 172 21.62 2.69 -10.54
C SER A 172 21.94 3.34 -9.19
N ARG A 173 21.93 2.57 -8.08
CA ARG A 173 22.38 3.05 -6.77
C ARG A 173 23.89 3.35 -6.84
N PRO A 174 24.30 4.62 -6.64
CA PRO A 174 25.72 4.96 -6.63
C PRO A 174 26.37 4.44 -5.36
N ASP A 175 27.70 4.40 -5.37
CA ASP A 175 28.47 4.37 -4.13
C ASP A 175 28.24 5.67 -3.35
N PHE A 176 27.76 5.55 -2.12
CA PHE A 176 27.49 6.71 -1.26
C PHE A 176 28.72 7.15 -0.47
N GLU A 177 29.73 6.30 -0.29
CA GLU A 177 30.96 6.68 0.43
C GLU A 177 31.71 7.78 -0.32
N GLY A 178 31.67 7.75 -1.66
CA GLY A 178 32.25 8.77 -2.52
C GLY A 178 31.40 10.03 -2.73
N GLN A 179 30.22 10.16 -2.10
CA GLN A 179 29.31 11.30 -2.34
C GLN A 179 29.28 12.31 -1.21
N THR A 180 29.14 13.58 -1.58
CA THR A 180 28.79 14.65 -0.64
C THR A 180 27.33 14.52 -0.19
N ILE A 181 27.02 15.03 1.00
CA ILE A 181 25.64 15.10 1.51
C ILE A 181 24.70 15.81 0.51
N ALA A 182 25.17 16.87 -0.16
CA ALA A 182 24.38 17.57 -1.17
C ALA A 182 24.01 16.69 -2.36
N GLN A 183 24.92 15.83 -2.82
CA GLN A 183 24.66 14.86 -3.90
C GLN A 183 23.67 13.77 -3.45
N ILE A 184 23.83 13.26 -2.23
CA ILE A 184 22.92 12.26 -1.65
C ILE A 184 21.49 12.84 -1.55
N VAL A 185 21.35 14.05 -1.01
CA VAL A 185 20.05 14.74 -0.90
C VAL A 185 19.48 15.05 -2.28
N GLY A 186 20.31 15.50 -3.22
CA GLY A 186 19.90 15.74 -4.61
C GLY A 186 19.35 14.48 -5.26
N ARG A 187 20.02 13.34 -5.09
CA ARG A 187 19.54 12.04 -5.57
C ARG A 187 18.24 11.65 -4.88
N ALA A 188 18.14 11.74 -3.56
CA ALA A 188 16.94 11.39 -2.81
C ALA A 188 15.72 12.20 -3.30
N ARG A 189 15.85 13.52 -3.49
CA ARG A 189 14.77 14.37 -4.03
C ARG A 189 14.38 13.97 -5.45
N SER A 190 15.38 13.62 -6.27
CA SER A 190 15.11 13.13 -7.62
C SER A 190 14.24 11.86 -7.62
N LEU A 191 14.29 11.03 -6.55
CA LEU A 191 13.50 9.81 -6.46
C LEU A 191 12.04 10.05 -6.07
N GLN A 192 11.67 11.20 -5.51
CA GLN A 192 10.28 11.50 -5.12
C GLN A 192 9.29 11.38 -6.30
N ARG A 193 9.73 11.70 -7.53
CA ARG A 193 8.91 11.50 -8.74
C ARG A 193 8.58 10.02 -8.99
N HIS A 194 9.52 9.11 -8.72
CA HIS A 194 9.29 7.68 -8.87
C HIS A 194 8.35 7.19 -7.77
N VAL A 195 8.51 7.67 -6.52
CA VAL A 195 7.59 7.37 -5.42
C VAL A 195 6.16 7.74 -5.80
N ARG A 196 5.93 8.96 -6.31
CA ARG A 196 4.61 9.40 -6.76
C ARG A 196 4.05 8.52 -7.87
N ALA A 197 4.81 8.28 -8.93
CA ALA A 197 4.36 7.49 -10.08
C ALA A 197 4.07 6.03 -9.70
N MET A 198 4.91 5.43 -8.85
CA MET A 198 4.70 4.07 -8.35
C MET A 198 3.47 4.01 -7.45
N PHE A 199 3.24 5.03 -6.62
CA PHE A 199 2.09 5.02 -5.72
C PHE A 199 0.75 5.31 -6.42
N ASP A 200 0.74 6.07 -7.51
CA ASP A 200 -0.41 6.18 -8.43
C ASP A 200 -0.87 4.80 -8.90
N GLN A 201 0.04 4.04 -9.50
CA GLN A 201 -0.27 2.70 -9.98
C GLN A 201 -0.53 1.71 -8.86
N HIS A 202 0.15 1.83 -7.72
CA HIS A 202 -0.15 1.04 -6.53
C HIS A 202 -1.59 1.24 -6.07
N ALA A 203 -2.06 2.49 -5.93
CA ALA A 203 -3.43 2.76 -5.53
C ALA A 203 -4.43 2.21 -6.56
N TRP A 204 -4.15 2.40 -7.85
CA TRP A 204 -4.99 1.90 -8.94
C TRP A 204 -5.11 0.37 -8.94
N VAL A 205 -3.98 -0.34 -8.87
CA VAL A 205 -3.95 -1.80 -8.92
C VAL A 205 -4.47 -2.43 -7.63
N SER A 206 -4.19 -1.85 -6.46
CA SER A 206 -4.69 -2.36 -5.18
C SER A 206 -6.22 -2.31 -5.13
N LEU A 207 -6.83 -1.22 -5.60
CA LEU A 207 -8.28 -1.12 -5.72
C LEU A 207 -8.83 -2.10 -6.76
N GLY A 208 -8.23 -2.17 -7.96
CA GLY A 208 -8.66 -3.10 -9.00
C GLY A 208 -8.55 -4.58 -8.60
N ALA A 209 -7.46 -4.96 -7.92
CA ALA A 209 -7.22 -6.32 -7.45
C ALA A 209 -8.23 -6.77 -6.40
N SER A 210 -8.89 -5.84 -5.70
CA SER A 210 -9.95 -6.16 -4.73
C SER A 210 -11.27 -6.63 -5.38
N VAL A 211 -11.48 -6.35 -6.67
CA VAL A 211 -12.72 -6.64 -7.39
C VAL A 211 -12.96 -8.14 -7.52
N GLY A 212 -11.94 -8.91 -7.93
CA GLY A 212 -12.03 -10.36 -8.08
C GLY A 212 -12.44 -11.07 -6.78
N PRO A 213 -11.70 -10.87 -5.66
CA PRO A 213 -12.09 -11.37 -4.35
C PRO A 213 -13.50 -10.93 -3.91
N GLY A 214 -13.88 -9.67 -4.19
CA GLY A 214 -15.22 -9.16 -3.86
C GLY A 214 -16.33 -9.90 -4.62
N VAL A 215 -16.16 -10.15 -5.92
CA VAL A 215 -17.10 -10.93 -6.73
C VAL A 215 -17.17 -12.38 -6.24
N LEU A 216 -16.03 -13.01 -5.96
CA LEU A 216 -16.00 -14.37 -5.42
C LEU A 216 -16.73 -14.44 -4.08
N ALA A 217 -16.48 -13.49 -3.17
CA ALA A 217 -17.16 -13.44 -1.89
C ALA A 217 -18.69 -13.36 -2.05
N ALA A 218 -19.18 -12.50 -2.95
CA ALA A 218 -20.61 -12.39 -3.23
C ALA A 218 -21.21 -13.69 -3.79
N LEU A 219 -20.47 -14.42 -4.64
CA LEU A 219 -20.94 -15.67 -5.25
C LEU A 219 -20.88 -16.87 -4.29
N THR A 220 -19.92 -16.90 -3.38
CA THR A 220 -19.67 -18.07 -2.53
C THR A 220 -20.17 -17.91 -1.09
N ALA A 221 -20.64 -16.73 -0.69
CA ALA A 221 -21.03 -16.40 0.69
C ALA A 221 -21.99 -17.43 1.31
N GLU A 222 -23.00 -17.87 0.56
CA GLU A 222 -24.00 -18.84 1.05
C GLU A 222 -23.56 -20.30 0.95
N ILE A 223 -22.42 -20.57 0.31
CA ILE A 223 -21.94 -21.93 0.01
C ILE A 223 -20.89 -22.36 1.03
N ASP A 224 -19.77 -21.64 1.09
CA ASP A 224 -18.65 -21.90 2.01
C ASP A 224 -17.84 -20.60 2.18
N PRO A 225 -17.79 -20.03 3.39
CA PRO A 225 -17.09 -18.77 3.64
C PRO A 225 -15.56 -18.87 3.43
N THR A 226 -15.00 -20.09 3.41
CA THR A 226 -13.58 -20.32 3.13
C THR A 226 -13.25 -20.47 1.65
N MET A 227 -14.28 -20.50 0.78
CA MET A 227 -14.12 -20.79 -0.64
C MET A 227 -13.31 -19.73 -1.38
N VAL A 228 -13.47 -18.45 -1.04
CA VAL A 228 -12.68 -17.36 -1.62
C VAL A 228 -11.19 -17.63 -1.46
N THR A 229 -10.75 -17.93 -0.23
CA THR A 229 -9.35 -18.26 0.05
C THR A 229 -8.90 -19.49 -0.74
N LYS A 230 -9.70 -20.56 -0.79
CA LYS A 230 -9.37 -21.79 -1.53
C LYS A 230 -9.20 -21.54 -3.03
N LEU A 231 -10.07 -20.71 -3.63
CA LEU A 231 -10.03 -20.39 -5.06
C LEU A 231 -8.88 -19.46 -5.43
N LEU A 232 -8.48 -18.58 -4.53
CA LEU A 232 -7.37 -17.65 -4.74
C LEU A 232 -6.01 -18.24 -4.31
N THR A 233 -6.00 -19.32 -3.54
CA THR A 233 -4.76 -19.98 -3.12
C THR A 233 -4.00 -20.51 -4.34
N GLY A 234 -2.72 -20.16 -4.43
CA GLY A 234 -1.85 -20.63 -5.50
C GLY A 234 -1.95 -19.82 -6.80
N VAL A 235 -2.67 -18.69 -6.81
CA VAL A 235 -2.52 -17.70 -7.89
C VAL A 235 -1.08 -17.18 -7.86
N GLY A 236 -0.33 -17.46 -8.92
CA GLY A 236 1.08 -17.08 -9.06
C GLY A 236 1.26 -15.61 -9.47
N GLY A 237 2.52 -15.20 -9.71
CA GLY A 237 2.85 -13.85 -10.14
C GLY A 237 2.86 -12.81 -9.02
N VAL A 238 2.84 -13.27 -7.77
CA VAL A 238 3.01 -12.44 -6.56
C VAL A 238 4.48 -12.47 -6.17
N ASP A 239 5.21 -11.40 -6.49
CA ASP A 239 6.67 -11.33 -6.32
C ASP A 239 7.14 -11.67 -4.89
N SER A 240 6.36 -11.33 -3.87
CA SER A 240 6.68 -11.66 -2.47
C SER A 240 6.43 -13.13 -2.10
N ALA A 241 5.50 -13.81 -2.78
CA ALA A 241 5.22 -15.23 -2.55
C ALA A 241 6.30 -16.12 -3.18
N GLU A 242 6.91 -15.67 -4.29
CA GLU A 242 7.99 -16.40 -4.96
C GLU A 242 9.27 -16.51 -4.10
N ILE A 243 9.47 -15.60 -3.14
CA ILE A 243 10.61 -15.67 -2.20
C ILE A 243 10.61 -16.99 -1.42
N ALA A 244 9.44 -17.56 -1.11
CA ALA A 244 9.36 -18.85 -0.43
C ALA A 244 9.89 -20.00 -1.31
N ASN A 245 9.69 -19.91 -2.63
CA ASN A 245 10.22 -20.87 -3.59
C ASN A 245 11.75 -20.75 -3.68
N ASP A 246 12.28 -19.51 -3.74
CA ASP A 246 13.73 -19.26 -3.73
C ASP A 246 14.39 -19.80 -2.45
N ILE A 247 13.78 -19.56 -1.28
CA ILE A 247 14.24 -20.10 0.01
C ILE A 247 14.21 -21.63 0.01
N TRP A 248 13.15 -22.23 -0.54
CA TRP A 248 13.06 -23.67 -0.67
C TRP A 248 14.19 -24.23 -1.54
N ASP A 249 14.46 -23.62 -2.69
CA ASP A 249 15.51 -24.06 -3.60
C ASP A 249 16.91 -23.90 -2.98
N LEU A 250 17.18 -22.77 -2.31
CA LEU A 250 18.40 -22.58 -1.52
C LEU A 250 18.54 -23.69 -0.46
N SER A 251 17.45 -24.05 0.22
CA SER A 251 17.49 -25.17 1.18
C SER A 251 17.80 -26.52 0.52
N ARG A 252 17.39 -26.73 -0.74
CA ARG A 252 17.72 -27.95 -1.49
C ARG A 252 19.18 -27.98 -1.92
N GLN A 253 19.76 -26.84 -2.26
CA GLN A 253 21.18 -26.74 -2.58
C GLN A 253 22.03 -27.14 -1.36
N VAL A 254 21.75 -26.54 -0.20
CA VAL A 254 22.44 -26.88 1.05
C VAL A 254 22.28 -28.37 1.39
N ARG A 255 21.05 -28.91 1.37
CA ARG A 255 20.80 -30.32 1.71
C ARG A 255 21.43 -31.34 0.78
N ARG A 256 21.78 -30.96 -0.45
CA ARG A 256 22.44 -31.85 -1.42
C ARG A 256 23.96 -31.86 -1.30
N SER A 257 24.55 -30.88 -0.60
CA SER A 257 25.98 -30.79 -0.37
C SER A 257 26.30 -31.11 1.10
N ALA A 258 27.09 -32.16 1.31
CA ALA A 258 27.56 -32.53 2.65
C ALA A 258 28.40 -31.42 3.28
N ASP A 259 29.21 -30.73 2.48
CA ASP A 259 30.08 -29.63 2.91
C ASP A 259 29.26 -28.42 3.35
N LEU A 260 28.28 -27.99 2.54
CA LEU A 260 27.38 -26.90 2.93
C LEU A 260 26.57 -27.28 4.17
N THR A 261 26.02 -28.49 4.22
CA THR A 261 25.27 -28.98 5.39
C THR A 261 26.12 -28.88 6.66
N ALA A 262 27.37 -29.37 6.63
CA ALA A 262 28.27 -29.29 7.77
C ALA A 262 28.59 -27.84 8.19
N LEU A 263 28.71 -26.90 7.24
CA LEU A 263 28.89 -25.49 7.56
C LEU A 263 27.67 -24.89 8.26
N PHE A 264 26.46 -25.16 7.76
CA PHE A 264 25.22 -24.66 8.38
C PHE A 264 24.96 -25.29 9.75
N ASP A 265 25.24 -26.60 9.93
CA ASP A 265 25.13 -27.30 11.21
C ASP A 265 26.10 -26.74 12.27
N GLY A 266 27.21 -26.14 11.84
CA GLY A 266 28.15 -25.41 12.70
C GLY A 266 27.66 -24.05 13.22
N GLY A 267 26.43 -23.63 12.88
CA GLY A 267 25.82 -22.36 13.29
C GLY A 267 25.97 -21.23 12.26
N LEU A 268 25.37 -20.08 12.55
CA LEU A 268 25.34 -18.92 11.62
C LEU A 268 26.50 -17.94 11.84
N ASP A 269 27.16 -17.98 13.00
CA ASP A 269 28.28 -17.10 13.30
C ASP A 269 29.44 -17.34 12.34
N GLY A 270 29.92 -16.25 11.72
CA GLY A 270 30.98 -16.29 10.71
C GLY A 270 30.67 -17.13 9.47
N LEU A 271 29.42 -17.55 9.25
CA LEU A 271 29.05 -18.46 8.16
C LEU A 271 29.45 -17.90 6.79
N GLY A 272 29.25 -16.60 6.55
CA GLY A 272 29.63 -15.96 5.29
C GLY A 272 31.12 -16.11 4.96
N ALA A 273 32.01 -15.93 5.93
CA ALA A 273 33.45 -16.12 5.73
C ALA A 273 33.79 -17.60 5.49
N ARG A 274 33.12 -18.51 6.19
CA ARG A 274 33.30 -19.97 6.02
C ARG A 274 32.84 -20.44 4.63
N LEU A 275 31.72 -19.92 4.14
CA LEU A 275 31.23 -20.18 2.78
C LEU A 275 32.22 -19.70 1.72
N VAL A 276 32.75 -18.47 1.84
CA VAL A 276 33.76 -17.94 0.91
C VAL A 276 35.06 -18.76 0.92
N SER A 277 35.43 -19.31 2.08
CA SER A 277 36.61 -20.17 2.20
C SER A 277 36.42 -21.59 1.67
N LEU A 278 35.17 -22.00 1.43
CA LEU A 278 34.86 -23.33 0.93
C LEU A 278 35.19 -23.38 -0.57
N GLY A 279 36.37 -23.92 -0.92
CA GLY A 279 36.81 -24.09 -2.31
C GLY A 279 36.06 -25.18 -3.11
N SER A 280 34.85 -25.55 -2.68
CA SER A 280 34.01 -26.55 -3.34
C SER A 280 33.24 -25.91 -4.49
N ALA A 281 32.97 -26.69 -5.55
CA ALA A 281 32.10 -26.26 -6.65
C ALA A 281 30.67 -25.95 -6.16
N ASP A 282 30.27 -26.49 -5.02
CA ASP A 282 28.96 -26.26 -4.40
C ASP A 282 28.85 -24.90 -3.68
N ALA A 283 29.97 -24.19 -3.50
CA ALA A 283 30.03 -22.90 -2.81
C ALA A 283 30.08 -21.68 -3.76
N ALA A 284 30.05 -21.93 -5.07
CA ALA A 284 30.18 -20.93 -6.13
C ALA A 284 28.83 -20.33 -6.56
#